data_AF-A0A957YLV2-F1
#
_entry.id   AF-A0A957YLV2-F1
#
_cell.length_a   1.000
_cell.length_b   1.000
_cell.length_c   1.000
_cell.angle_alpha   90.00
_cell.angle_beta   90.00
_cell.angle_gamma   90.00
#
_symmetry.space_group_name_H-M   'P 1'
#
loop_
_entity.id
_entity.type
_entity.pdbx_description
1 polymer ?
#
loop_
_entity_poly.entity_id
_entity_poly.type
_entity_poly.pdbx_seq_one_letter_code
_entity_poly.pdbx_strand_id
1 'polypeptide(L)'
;MSSPFDFDDPGRRERVRLALEAFLAAVDEDEMAQVVADYSFVAESRVADGVDQLIDHAPRVGDADAFFRLQGQLELLQSVLAMQGESAGERALHAFLNAADEDEAADVFAREATLLKSAEVRAALFALEAGDPESDLHLEVRRALWQRLVRST
;
A
#
# COMPACT_ATOMS: atom_id res chain seq x y z
N MET A 1 1.22 -12.02 37.64
CA MET A 1 0.73 -11.40 36.38
C MET A 1 1.86 -11.51 35.38
N SER A 2 1.76 -12.43 34.42
CA SER A 2 2.78 -12.59 33.36
C SER A 2 2.58 -11.50 32.32
N SER A 3 3.68 -10.89 31.87
CA SER A 3 3.65 -9.94 30.76
C SER A 3 3.20 -10.66 29.49
N PRO A 4 2.32 -10.08 28.66
CA PRO A 4 1.98 -10.65 27.34
C PRO A 4 3.18 -10.65 26.37
N PHE A 5 4.34 -10.15 26.81
CA PHE A 5 5.62 -10.13 26.10
C PHE A 5 6.67 -11.03 26.77
N ASP A 6 6.28 -12.21 27.24
CA ASP A 6 7.27 -13.25 27.52
C ASP A 6 7.94 -13.64 26.20
N PHE A 7 9.14 -13.11 25.98
CA PHE A 7 9.97 -13.39 24.82
C PHE A 7 10.67 -14.75 24.94
N ASP A 8 10.51 -15.50 26.02
CA ASP A 8 11.20 -16.77 26.26
C ASP A 8 10.60 -17.99 25.53
N ASP A 9 9.57 -17.78 24.70
CA ASP A 9 9.12 -18.80 23.73
C ASP A 9 9.97 -18.71 22.44
N PRO A 10 10.87 -19.69 22.17
CA PRO A 10 11.68 -19.71 20.96
C PRO A 10 10.84 -19.78 19.67
N GLY A 11 9.64 -20.38 19.73
CA GLY A 11 8.71 -20.43 18.60
C GLY A 11 8.05 -19.08 18.30
N ARG A 12 8.03 -18.16 19.26
CA ARG A 12 7.57 -16.77 19.07
C ARG A 12 8.67 -15.90 18.48
N ARG A 13 9.91 -16.01 18.99
CA ARG A 13 11.07 -15.27 18.43
C ARG A 13 11.28 -15.60 16.97
N GLU A 14 11.20 -16.87 16.61
CA GLU A 14 11.38 -17.31 15.23
C GLU A 14 10.27 -16.80 14.31
N ARG A 15 9.01 -16.83 14.76
CA ARG A 15 7.91 -16.23 13.99
C ARG A 15 8.05 -14.73 13.80
N VAL A 16 8.51 -14.00 14.81
CA VAL A 16 8.78 -12.56 14.69
C VAL A 16 9.92 -12.30 13.70
N ARG A 17 11.01 -13.08 13.76
CA ARG A 17 12.12 -12.98 12.80
C ARG A 17 11.65 -13.20 11.37
N LEU A 18 10.90 -14.28 11.13
CA LEU A 18 10.40 -14.62 9.79
C LEU A 18 9.45 -13.55 9.24
N ALA A 19 8.57 -13.01 10.07
CA ALA A 19 7.68 -11.93 9.66
C ALA A 19 8.43 -10.64 9.32
N LEU A 20 9.45 -10.27 10.11
CA LEU A 20 10.29 -9.10 9.81
C LEU A 20 11.09 -9.30 8.53
N GLU A 21 11.62 -10.51 8.30
CA GLU A 21 12.32 -10.85 7.06
C GLU A 21 11.39 -10.78 5.85
N ALA A 22 10.17 -11.31 5.98
CA ALA A 22 9.18 -11.25 4.91
C ALA A 22 8.72 -9.81 4.63
N PHE A 23 8.45 -9.02 5.69
CA PHE A 23 8.14 -7.60 5.58
C PHE A 23 9.24 -6.82 4.86
N LEU A 24 10.51 -7.04 5.21
CA LEU A 24 11.63 -6.36 4.56
C LEU A 24 11.90 -6.83 3.12
N ALA A 25 11.41 -8.02 2.76
CA ALA A 25 11.61 -8.62 1.44
C ALA A 25 10.47 -8.33 0.46
N ALA A 26 9.29 -7.93 0.94
CA ALA A 26 8.15 -7.61 0.09
C ALA A 26 8.49 -6.49 -0.90
N VAL A 27 8.28 -6.72 -2.19
CA VAL A 27 8.64 -5.74 -3.23
C VAL A 27 7.46 -4.88 -3.69
N ASP A 28 6.23 -5.33 -3.42
CA ASP A 28 5.01 -4.69 -3.87
C ASP A 28 3.85 -4.88 -2.86
N GLU A 29 2.70 -4.28 -3.19
CA GLU A 29 1.49 -4.32 -2.36
C GLU A 29 0.90 -5.73 -2.24
N ASP A 30 1.02 -6.57 -3.28
CA ASP A 30 0.49 -7.93 -3.29
C ASP A 30 1.29 -8.84 -2.33
N GLU A 31 2.62 -8.76 -2.41
CA GLU A 31 3.51 -9.46 -1.47
C GLU A 31 3.34 -8.96 -0.04
N MET A 32 3.22 -7.64 0.17
CA MET A 32 2.97 -7.08 1.49
C MET A 32 1.60 -7.51 2.05
N ALA A 33 0.57 -7.60 1.21
CA ALA A 33 -0.74 -8.14 1.59
C ALA A 33 -0.66 -9.61 2.03
N GLN A 34 0.15 -10.41 1.33
CA GLN A 34 0.41 -11.80 1.72
C GLN A 34 1.16 -11.88 3.07
N VAL A 35 2.16 -11.00 3.30
CA VAL A 35 2.86 -10.91 4.60
C VAL A 35 1.87 -10.59 5.72
N VAL A 36 0.98 -9.63 5.53
CA VAL A 36 -0.06 -9.29 6.52
C VAL A 36 -1.03 -10.46 6.75
N ALA A 37 -1.38 -11.22 5.72
CA ALA A 37 -2.25 -12.39 5.86
C ALA A 37 -1.59 -13.52 6.66
N ASP A 38 -0.31 -13.81 6.38
CA ASP A 38 0.45 -14.87 7.04
C ASP A 38 0.89 -14.48 8.46
N TYR A 39 1.11 -13.19 8.69
CA TYR A 39 1.58 -12.60 9.94
C TYR A 39 0.74 -11.40 10.35
N SER A 40 -0.51 -11.65 10.78
CA SER A 40 -1.48 -10.62 11.13
C SER A 40 -1.01 -9.57 12.15
N PHE A 41 0.00 -9.90 12.98
CA PHE A 41 0.57 -8.94 13.92
C PHE A 41 1.35 -7.79 13.24
N VAL A 42 1.78 -7.97 11.97
CA VAL A 42 2.47 -6.94 11.16
C VAL A 42 1.53 -5.75 10.89
N ALA A 43 0.22 -6.00 10.83
CA ALA A 43 -0.80 -4.96 10.69
C ALA A 43 -1.09 -4.17 11.98
N GLU A 44 -0.50 -4.56 13.12
CA GLU A 44 -0.74 -3.83 14.37
C GLU A 44 0.02 -2.48 14.37
N SER A 45 -0.64 -1.42 14.82
CA SER A 45 -0.08 -0.05 14.87
C SER A 45 1.28 0.03 15.57
N ARG A 46 1.50 -0.78 16.61
CA ARG A 46 2.79 -0.86 17.32
C ARG A 46 3.97 -1.28 16.44
N VAL A 47 3.73 -2.00 15.34
CA VAL A 47 4.77 -2.41 14.38
C VAL A 47 5.12 -1.24 13.49
N ALA A 48 4.13 -0.52 12.98
CA ALA A 48 4.33 0.72 12.23
C ALA A 48 5.10 1.76 13.07
N ASP A 49 4.68 1.98 14.32
CA ASP A 49 5.36 2.88 15.27
C ASP A 49 6.82 2.46 15.53
N GLY A 50 7.10 1.15 15.51
CA GLY A 50 8.44 0.59 15.68
C GLY A 50 9.32 0.82 14.44
N VAL A 51 8.75 0.68 13.25
CA VAL A 51 9.44 0.97 11.98
C VAL A 51 9.72 2.48 11.85
N ASP A 52 8.77 3.34 12.20
CA ASP A 52 8.96 4.80 12.26
C ASP A 52 10.15 5.19 13.14
N GLN A 53 10.25 4.60 14.33
CA GLN A 53 11.39 4.85 15.23
C GLN A 53 12.74 4.41 14.65
N LEU A 54 12.75 3.35 13.83
CA LEU A 54 13.96 2.88 13.15
C LEU A 54 14.33 3.81 11.98
N ILE A 55 13.34 4.29 11.23
CA ILE A 55 13.51 5.30 10.18
C ILE A 55 14.12 6.57 10.78
N ASP A 56 13.59 7.05 11.91
CA ASP A 56 14.13 8.23 12.63
C ASP A 56 15.58 8.04 13.12
N HIS A 57 16.01 6.80 13.32
CA HIS A 57 17.35 6.46 13.80
C HIS A 57 18.36 6.22 12.68
N ALA A 58 17.93 5.73 11.51
CA ALA A 58 18.80 5.33 10.39
C ALA A 58 19.73 6.46 9.87
N PRO A 59 19.27 7.72 9.71
CA PRO A 59 20.16 8.83 9.32
C PRO A 59 21.25 9.13 10.36
N ARG A 60 21.00 8.84 11.64
CA ARG A 60 21.94 9.12 12.75
C ARG A 60 23.12 8.15 12.77
N VAL A 61 22.95 6.97 12.17
CA VAL A 61 24.01 5.95 12.03
C VAL A 61 24.65 5.94 10.63
N GLY A 62 24.23 6.85 9.75
CA GLY A 62 24.79 7.01 8.41
C GLY A 62 24.33 5.95 7.41
N ASP A 63 23.25 5.22 7.71
CA ASP A 63 22.71 4.17 6.84
C ASP A 63 21.51 4.70 6.04
N ALA A 64 21.82 5.44 4.96
CA ALA A 64 20.82 6.04 4.09
C ALA A 64 20.01 4.98 3.31
N ASP A 65 20.64 3.85 2.96
CA ASP A 65 19.97 2.77 2.23
C ASP A 65 18.93 2.06 3.12
N ALA A 66 19.23 1.88 4.41
CA ALA A 66 18.25 1.39 5.38
C ALA A 66 17.10 2.37 5.56
N PHE A 67 17.36 3.69 5.59
CA PHE A 67 16.31 4.71 5.68
C PHE A 67 15.30 4.59 4.53
N PHE A 68 15.77 4.66 3.27
CA PHE A 68 14.88 4.61 2.11
C PHE A 68 14.13 3.27 2.01
N ARG A 69 14.80 2.17 2.35
CA ARG A 69 14.16 0.85 2.35
C ARG A 69 13.05 0.76 3.38
N LEU A 70 13.32 1.14 4.64
CA LEU A 70 12.31 1.10 5.70
C LEU A 70 11.14 2.03 5.41
N GLN A 71 11.41 3.20 4.84
CA GLN A 71 10.38 4.13 4.41
C GLN A 71 9.47 3.50 3.34
N GLY A 72 10.05 2.93 2.28
CA GLY A 72 9.26 2.26 1.23
C GLY A 72 8.44 1.08 1.77
N GLN A 73 8.98 0.30 2.70
CA GLN A 73 8.23 -0.80 3.32
C GLN A 73 7.08 -0.32 4.20
N LEU A 74 7.26 0.80 4.89
CA LEU A 74 6.19 1.40 5.67
C LEU A 74 5.09 1.96 4.77
N GLU A 75 5.45 2.60 3.66
CA GLU A 75 4.51 3.09 2.65
C GLU A 75 3.68 1.94 2.03
N LEU A 76 4.33 0.83 1.66
CA LEU A 76 3.66 -0.38 1.18
C LEU A 76 2.68 -0.95 2.23
N LEU A 77 3.11 -1.06 3.49
CA LEU A 77 2.26 -1.55 4.57
C LEU A 77 1.06 -0.63 4.80
N GLN A 78 1.28 0.69 4.83
CA GLN A 78 0.19 1.66 4.99
C GLN A 78 -0.80 1.59 3.83
N SER A 79 -0.33 1.43 2.59
CA SER A 79 -1.17 1.22 1.42
C SER A 79 -2.03 -0.04 1.56
N VAL A 80 -1.41 -1.18 1.91
CA VAL A 80 -2.12 -2.45 2.15
C VAL A 80 -3.18 -2.34 3.25
N LEU A 81 -2.87 -1.65 4.35
CA LEU A 81 -3.80 -1.47 5.45
C LEU A 81 -4.93 -0.50 5.11
N ALA A 82 -4.67 0.54 4.31
CA ALA A 82 -5.71 1.42 3.79
C ALA A 82 -6.68 0.65 2.87
N MET A 83 -6.16 -0.29 2.08
CA MET A 83 -6.95 -1.16 1.21
C MET A 83 -7.65 -2.33 1.93
N GLN A 84 -7.36 -2.57 3.22
CA GLN A 84 -8.05 -3.63 3.97
C GLN A 84 -9.51 -3.26 4.23
N GLY A 85 -10.42 -4.04 3.64
CA GLY A 85 -11.86 -3.80 3.71
C GLY A 85 -12.43 -3.08 2.49
N GLU A 86 -11.57 -2.62 1.57
CA GLU A 86 -11.99 -2.12 0.28
C GLU A 86 -12.60 -3.22 -0.60
N SER A 87 -13.66 -2.85 -1.28
CA SER A 87 -14.25 -3.63 -2.37
C SER A 87 -13.23 -3.82 -3.51
N ALA A 88 -13.46 -4.83 -4.35
CA ALA A 88 -12.63 -5.03 -5.53
C ALA A 88 -12.63 -3.79 -6.47
N GLY A 89 -13.72 -3.03 -6.49
CA GLY A 89 -13.82 -1.79 -7.27
C GLY A 89 -12.93 -0.67 -6.71
N GLU A 90 -12.89 -0.51 -5.39
CA GLU A 90 -12.03 0.47 -4.72
C GLU A 90 -10.55 0.15 -4.92
N ARG A 91 -10.13 -1.12 -4.76
CA ARG A 91 -8.75 -1.53 -5.06
C ARG A 91 -8.35 -1.28 -6.52
N ALA A 92 -9.24 -1.60 -7.47
CA ALA A 92 -8.98 -1.34 -8.88
C ALA A 92 -8.86 0.17 -9.17
N LEU A 93 -9.68 0.99 -8.52
CA LEU A 93 -9.61 2.45 -8.60
C LEU A 93 -8.30 2.98 -8.00
N HIS A 94 -7.89 2.49 -6.83
CA HIS A 94 -6.64 2.84 -6.18
C HIS A 94 -5.43 2.54 -7.08
N ALA A 95 -5.33 1.32 -7.61
CA ALA A 95 -4.28 0.92 -8.54
C ALA A 95 -4.26 1.79 -9.81
N PHE A 96 -5.42 2.16 -10.34
CA PHE A 96 -5.52 3.04 -11.50
C PHE A 96 -5.03 4.47 -11.21
N LEU A 97 -5.33 5.00 -10.02
CA LEU A 97 -4.92 6.34 -9.62
C LEU A 97 -3.42 6.42 -9.32
N ASN A 98 -2.86 5.39 -8.70
CA ASN A 98 -1.47 5.33 -8.24
C ASN A 98 -0.47 4.72 -9.21
N ALA A 99 -0.90 4.23 -10.38
CA ALA A 99 0.01 3.87 -11.47
C ALA A 99 1.00 5.01 -11.74
N ALA A 100 2.25 4.68 -12.08
CA ALA A 100 3.34 5.65 -12.17
C ALA A 100 3.18 6.62 -13.36
N ASP A 101 2.59 6.17 -14.46
CA ASP A 101 2.38 6.96 -15.68
C ASP A 101 1.04 6.66 -16.37
N GLU A 102 0.82 7.19 -17.59
CA GLU A 102 -0.40 6.94 -18.36
C GLU A 102 -0.47 5.53 -18.95
N ASP A 103 0.66 4.93 -19.30
CA ASP A 103 0.73 3.62 -19.94
C ASP A 103 0.41 2.53 -18.91
N GLU A 104 1.02 2.61 -17.72
CA GLU A 104 0.71 1.70 -16.62
C GLU A 104 -0.75 1.84 -16.17
N ALA A 105 -1.28 3.07 -16.08
CA ALA A 105 -2.69 3.28 -15.76
C ALA A 105 -3.62 2.69 -16.83
N ALA A 106 -3.24 2.74 -18.11
CA ALA A 106 -4.00 2.12 -19.19
C ALA A 106 -3.95 0.58 -19.11
N ASP A 107 -2.81 0.00 -18.74
CA ASP A 107 -2.67 -1.45 -18.51
C ASP A 107 -3.52 -1.92 -17.33
N VAL A 108 -3.51 -1.19 -16.20
CA VAL A 108 -4.40 -1.44 -15.07
C VAL A 108 -5.86 -1.36 -15.51
N PHE A 109 -6.22 -0.34 -16.29
CA PHE A 109 -7.58 -0.19 -16.82
C PHE A 109 -8.00 -1.37 -17.68
N ALA A 110 -7.12 -1.85 -18.57
CA ALA A 110 -7.40 -2.98 -19.44
C ALA A 110 -7.61 -4.28 -18.65
N ARG A 111 -6.78 -4.51 -17.63
CA ARG A 111 -6.87 -5.68 -16.74
C ARG A 111 -8.15 -5.67 -15.90
N GLU A 112 -8.51 -4.53 -15.33
CA GLU A 112 -9.61 -4.37 -14.38
C GLU A 112 -10.88 -3.75 -15.01
N ALA A 113 -11.01 -3.79 -16.34
CA ALA A 113 -12.02 -3.03 -17.09
C ALA A 113 -13.46 -3.25 -16.59
N THR A 114 -13.80 -4.47 -16.16
CA THR A 114 -15.13 -4.80 -15.63
C THR A 114 -15.45 -4.02 -14.35
N LEU A 115 -14.47 -3.88 -13.46
CA LEU A 115 -14.62 -3.17 -12.19
C LEU A 115 -14.58 -1.65 -12.40
N LEU A 116 -13.60 -1.17 -13.15
CA LEU A 116 -13.36 0.26 -13.39
C LEU A 116 -14.46 0.93 -14.22
N LYS A 117 -15.22 0.17 -15.01
CA LYS A 117 -16.38 0.68 -15.77
C LYS A 117 -17.68 0.67 -14.98
N SER A 118 -17.69 0.13 -13.76
CA SER A 118 -18.90 0.09 -12.94
C SER A 118 -19.39 1.51 -12.61
N ALA A 119 -20.70 1.65 -12.42
CA ALA A 119 -21.30 2.93 -12.06
C ALA A 119 -20.79 3.44 -10.70
N GLU A 120 -20.51 2.53 -9.77
CA GLU A 120 -19.97 2.80 -8.45
C GLU A 120 -18.56 3.39 -8.51
N VAL A 121 -17.63 2.71 -9.20
CA VAL A 121 -16.25 3.19 -9.35
C VAL A 121 -16.21 4.52 -10.10
N ARG A 122 -17.06 4.68 -11.13
CA ARG A 122 -17.22 5.96 -11.81
C ARG A 122 -17.67 7.04 -10.83
N ALA A 123 -18.70 6.79 -10.02
CA ALA A 123 -19.20 7.78 -9.07
C ALA A 123 -18.10 8.16 -8.06
N ALA A 124 -17.36 7.17 -7.53
CA ALA A 124 -16.24 7.41 -6.64
C ALA A 124 -15.14 8.27 -7.30
N LEU A 125 -14.65 7.89 -8.49
CA LEU A 125 -13.61 8.64 -9.21
C LEU A 125 -13.97 10.12 -9.43
N PHE A 126 -15.23 10.40 -9.76
CA PHE A 126 -15.69 11.77 -10.02
C PHE A 126 -16.12 12.53 -8.75
N ALA A 127 -16.22 11.86 -7.60
CA ALA A 127 -16.51 12.47 -6.31
C ALA A 127 -15.25 12.80 -5.48
N LEU A 128 -14.10 12.21 -5.82
CA LEU A 128 -12.82 12.51 -5.15
C LEU A 128 -12.46 14.00 -5.29
N GLU A 129 -11.92 14.57 -4.22
CA GLU A 129 -11.36 15.93 -4.19
C GLU A 129 -9.94 15.81 -3.66
N ALA A 130 -8.97 16.50 -4.28
CA ALA A 130 -7.63 16.51 -3.75
C ALA A 130 -7.44 17.66 -2.74
N GLY A 131 -6.52 17.45 -1.79
CA GLY A 131 -6.22 18.44 -0.76
C GLY A 131 -5.28 19.55 -1.20
N ASP A 132 -4.67 19.41 -2.38
CA ASP A 132 -3.63 20.28 -2.91
C ASP A 132 -3.66 20.37 -4.45
N PRO A 133 -3.07 21.43 -5.05
CA PRO A 133 -3.15 21.66 -6.49
C PRO A 133 -2.45 20.63 -7.37
N GLU A 134 -1.40 19.98 -6.88
CA GLU A 134 -0.64 18.99 -7.66
C GLU A 134 -1.46 17.70 -7.78
N SER A 135 -2.00 17.24 -6.66
CA SER A 135 -2.90 16.10 -6.61
C SER A 135 -4.19 16.34 -7.40
N ASP A 136 -4.72 17.58 -7.41
CA ASP A 136 -5.88 17.94 -8.24
C ASP A 136 -5.58 17.78 -9.74
N LEU A 137 -4.43 18.29 -10.20
CA LEU A 137 -4.01 18.13 -11.60
C LEU A 137 -3.84 16.65 -11.96
N HIS A 138 -3.21 15.87 -11.08
CA HIS A 138 -3.07 14.42 -11.27
C HIS A 138 -4.44 13.73 -11.41
N LEU A 139 -5.38 14.05 -10.53
CA LEU A 139 -6.73 13.50 -10.55
C LEU A 139 -7.50 13.89 -11.82
N GLU A 140 -7.35 15.12 -12.31
CA GLU A 140 -7.92 15.55 -13.59
C GLU A 140 -7.36 14.76 -14.78
N VAL A 141 -6.03 14.56 -14.83
CA VAL A 141 -5.38 13.74 -15.86
C VAL A 141 -5.90 12.31 -15.82
N ARG A 142 -6.02 11.71 -14.63
CA ARG A 142 -6.56 10.35 -14.46
C ARG A 142 -8.02 10.24 -14.90
N ARG A 143 -8.86 11.24 -14.59
CA ARG A 143 -10.25 11.30 -15.06
C ARG A 143 -10.35 11.40 -16.57
N ALA A 144 -9.53 12.25 -17.20
CA ALA A 144 -9.50 12.41 -18.64
C ALA A 144 -9.06 11.10 -19.33
N LEU A 145 -8.02 10.45 -18.79
CA LEU A 145 -7.56 9.14 -19.25
C LEU A 145 -8.68 8.09 -19.15
N TRP A 146 -9.34 7.98 -18.00
CA TRP A 146 -10.46 7.04 -17.80
C TRP A 146 -11.57 7.27 -18.84
N GLN A 147 -11.98 8.52 -19.05
CA GLN A 147 -13.01 8.85 -20.05
C GLN A 147 -12.60 8.47 -21.48
N ARG A 148 -11.31 8.63 -21.83
CA ARG A 148 -10.77 8.22 -23.13
C ARG A 148 -10.83 6.70 -23.27
N LEU A 149 -10.36 5.97 -22.26
CA LEU A 149 -10.28 4.51 -22.25
C LEU A 149 -11.65 3.83 -22.31
N VAL A 150 -12.63 4.35 -21.56
CA VAL A 150 -14.02 3.85 -21.60
C VAL A 150 -14.64 3.97 -22.99
N ARG A 151 -14.29 5.01 -23.77
CA ARG A 151 -14.82 5.23 -25.13
C ARG A 151 -14.14 4.36 -26.18
N SER A 152 -12.90 3.91 -25.93
CA SER A 152 -12.11 3.12 -26.88
C SER A 152 -12.33 1.61 -26.82
N THR A 153 -13.13 1.14 -25.86
CA THR A 153 -13.43 -0.28 -25.60
C THR A 153 -14.92 -0.56 -25.69
#